data_AF-T0Y805-F1
#
_entry.id   AF-T0Y805-F1
#
_cell.length_a   1.000
_cell.length_b   1.000
_cell.length_c   1.000
_cell.angle_alpha   90.00
_cell.angle_beta   90.00
_cell.angle_gamma   90.00
#
_symmetry.space_group_name_H-M   'P 1'
#
loop_
_entity.id
_entity.type
_entity.pdbx_description
1 polymer ?
#
loop_
_entity_poly.entity_id
_entity_poly.type
_entity_poly.pdbx_seq_one_letter_code
_entity_poly.pdbx_strand_id
1 'polypeptide(L)'
;MEFVDRVEELKALKYAYESKNASFVVLYGRRRLGKTELIKQFLKGVDSSAYYLATEEGSAKQLRSFSNLVGMRLGDEDLARFGSVDWESLFLRISKAELKSRLV
;
A
#
# COMPACT_ATOMS: atom_id res chain seq x y z
N MET A 1 -21.48 3.40 -11.35
CA MET A 1 -21.68 4.45 -10.32
C MET A 1 -20.61 5.50 -10.51
N GLU A 2 -21.00 6.76 -10.57
CA GLU A 2 -20.09 7.90 -10.64
C GLU A 2 -19.49 8.16 -9.25
N PHE A 3 -18.18 8.43 -9.19
CA PHE A 3 -17.52 8.84 -7.95
C PHE A 3 -17.65 10.36 -7.83
N VAL A 4 -18.53 10.81 -6.95
CA VAL A 4 -18.86 12.23 -6.76
C VAL A 4 -18.10 12.76 -5.54
N ASP A 5 -17.63 14.01 -5.64
CA ASP A 5 -16.87 14.72 -4.59
C ASP A 5 -15.45 14.13 -4.36
N ARG A 6 -14.75 14.56 -3.30
CA ARG A 6 -13.40 14.12 -2.89
C ARG A 6 -12.25 14.53 -3.82
N VAL A 7 -12.47 15.60 -4.58
CA VAL A 7 -11.47 16.13 -5.53
C VAL A 7 -10.19 16.55 -4.81
N GLU A 8 -10.32 17.24 -3.67
CA GLU A 8 -9.16 17.73 -2.91
C GLU A 8 -8.40 16.58 -2.22
N GLU A 9 -9.09 15.57 -1.69
CA GLU A 9 -8.44 14.39 -1.11
C GLU A 9 -7.72 13.55 -2.17
N LEU A 10 -8.32 13.38 -3.36
CA LEU A 10 -7.64 12.73 -4.49
C LEU A 10 -6.42 13.53 -4.94
N LYS A 11 -6.51 14.85 -5.03
CA LYS A 11 -5.37 15.73 -5.35
C LYS A 11 -4.26 15.59 -4.31
N ALA A 12 -4.59 15.56 -3.02
CA ALA A 12 -3.62 15.38 -1.94
C ALA A 12 -2.89 14.03 -2.05
N LEU A 13 -3.62 12.94 -2.33
CA LEU A 13 -3.03 11.62 -2.55
C LEU A 13 -2.11 11.59 -3.78
N LYS A 14 -2.54 12.20 -4.89
CA LYS A 14 -1.72 12.31 -6.11
C LYS A 14 -0.46 13.14 -5.87
N TYR A 15 -0.59 14.28 -5.19
CA TYR A 15 0.55 15.13 -4.86
C TYR A 15 1.58 14.39 -3.97
N ALA A 16 1.12 13.64 -2.97
CA ALA A 16 2.01 12.80 -2.15
C ALA A 16 2.68 11.70 -2.99
N TYR A 17 1.96 11.11 -3.96
CA TYR A 17 2.48 10.11 -4.88
C TYR A 17 3.46 10.65 -5.92
N GLU A 18 3.35 11.92 -6.30
CA GLU A 18 4.26 12.58 -7.25
C GLU A 18 5.49 13.20 -6.57
N SER A 19 5.46 13.38 -5.24
CA SER A 19 6.58 13.90 -4.44
C SER A 19 7.86 13.08 -4.60
N LYS A 20 9.04 13.69 -4.61
CA LYS A 20 10.31 12.95 -4.68
C LYS A 20 10.64 12.19 -3.39
N ASN A 21 9.96 12.49 -2.29
CA ASN A 21 10.21 11.90 -0.97
C ASN A 21 9.20 10.80 -0.65
N ALA A 22 9.63 9.82 0.16
CA ALA A 22 8.71 8.86 0.77
C ALA A 22 7.63 9.59 1.56
N SER A 23 6.39 9.11 1.47
CA SER A 23 5.22 9.74 2.09
C SER A 23 4.40 8.70 2.83
N PHE A 24 3.92 9.05 4.03
CA PHE A 24 3.01 8.23 4.80
C PHE A 24 1.71 9.02 5.02
N VAL A 25 0.62 8.54 4.41
CA VAL A 25 -0.67 9.23 4.42
C VAL A 25 -1.68 8.42 5.24
N VAL A 26 -2.28 9.07 6.24
CA VAL A 26 -3.32 8.46 7.08
C VAL A 26 -4.68 9.01 6.67
N LEU A 27 -5.54 8.14 6.13
CA LEU A 27 -6.93 8.48 5.80
C LEU A 27 -7.86 8.13 6.97
N TYR A 28 -8.38 9.14 7.66
CA TYR A 28 -9.26 8.97 8.82
C TYR A 28 -10.67 9.55 8.58
N GLY A 29 -11.63 9.16 9.43
CA GLY A 29 -13.00 9.68 9.41
C GLY A 29 -14.04 8.63 9.82
N ARG A 30 -15.33 9.00 9.84
CA ARG A 30 -16.42 8.10 10.23
C ARG A 30 -16.59 6.89 9.30
N ARG A 31 -17.15 5.79 9.83
CA ARG A 31 -17.46 4.58 9.07
C ARG A 31 -18.42 4.91 7.91
N ARG A 32 -18.23 4.28 6.74
CA ARG A 32 -19.04 4.45 5.52
C ARG A 32 -18.96 5.81 4.79
N LEU A 33 -18.00 6.68 5.11
CA LEU A 33 -17.77 7.94 4.37
C LEU A 33 -17.01 7.79 3.03
N GLY A 34 -16.86 6.57 2.51
CA GLY A 34 -16.22 6.34 1.21
C GLY A 34 -14.69 6.30 1.20
N LYS A 35 -14.01 6.20 2.35
CA LYS A 35 -12.52 6.10 2.40
C LYS A 35 -11.95 4.97 1.55
N THR A 36 -12.55 3.78 1.64
CA THR A 36 -12.12 2.63 0.84
C THR A 36 -12.31 2.89 -0.65
N GLU A 37 -13.39 3.57 -1.02
CA GLU A 37 -13.64 3.93 -2.41
C GLU A 37 -12.64 4.98 -2.90
N LEU A 38 -12.31 5.97 -2.07
CA LEU A 38 -11.25 6.96 -2.36
C LEU A 38 -9.91 6.29 -2.68
N ILE A 39 -9.48 5.31 -1.86
CA ILE A 39 -8.25 4.54 -2.13
C ILE A 39 -8.36 3.82 -3.48
N LYS A 40 -9.46 3.11 -3.73
CA LYS A 40 -9.66 2.40 -5.01
C LYS A 40 -9.59 3.34 -6.21
N GLN A 41 -10.19 4.53 -6.12
CA GLN A 41 -10.17 5.53 -7.19
C GLN A 41 -8.75 6.08 -7.42
N PHE A 42 -8.00 6.34 -6.35
CA PHE A 42 -6.60 6.73 -6.45
C PHE A 42 -5.74 5.65 -7.13
N LEU A 43 -5.91 4.38 -6.75
CA LEU A 43 -5.12 3.27 -7.27
C LEU A 43 -5.38 2.94 -8.75
N LYS A 44 -6.51 3.37 -9.35
CA LYS A 44 -6.79 3.15 -10.78
C LYS A 44 -5.74 3.74 -11.73
N GLY A 45 -4.99 4.75 -11.28
CA GLY A 45 -3.89 5.36 -12.03
C GLY A 45 -2.49 4.92 -11.58
N VAL A 46 -2.40 3.88 -10.75
CA VAL A 46 -1.14 3.44 -10.11
C VAL A 46 -0.93 1.95 -10.39
N ASP A 47 -0.17 1.67 -11.46
CA ASP A 47 0.19 0.29 -11.85
C ASP A 47 1.04 -0.41 -10.79
N SER A 48 1.79 0.37 -10.00
CA SER A 48 2.67 -0.12 -8.94
C SER A 48 2.08 -0.02 -7.55
N SER A 49 0.85 -0.51 -7.41
CA SER A 49 0.16 -0.57 -6.14
C SER A 49 0.11 -1.97 -5.53
N ALA A 50 0.15 -2.04 -4.20
CA ALA A 50 -0.17 -3.23 -3.41
C ALA A 50 -1.31 -2.92 -2.44
N TYR A 51 -2.47 -3.54 -2.66
CA TYR A 51 -3.64 -3.36 -1.79
C TYR A 51 -3.72 -4.47 -0.74
N TYR A 52 -3.44 -4.12 0.52
CA TYR A 52 -3.53 -5.04 1.65
C TYR A 52 -4.70 -4.67 2.57
N LEU A 53 -5.60 -5.62 2.79
CA LEU A 53 -6.68 -5.48 3.77
C LEU A 53 -6.28 -6.18 5.06
N ALA A 54 -5.79 -5.42 6.03
CA ALA A 54 -5.52 -5.95 7.36
C ALA A 54 -6.83 -6.35 8.05
N THR A 55 -6.87 -7.59 8.53
CA THR A 55 -7.97 -8.16 9.32
C THR A 55 -7.56 -8.24 10.80
N GLU A 56 -8.50 -8.48 11.71
CA GLU A 56 -8.23 -8.75 13.13
C GLU A 56 -7.59 -10.15 13.30
N GLU A 57 -6.35 -10.26 12.87
CA GLU A 57 -5.52 -11.46 12.97
C GLU A 57 -4.26 -11.16 13.77
N GLY A 58 -3.60 -12.22 14.25
CA GLY A 58 -2.31 -12.07 14.94
C GLY A 58 -1.24 -11.46 14.03
N SER A 59 -0.38 -10.62 14.61
CA SER A 59 0.70 -9.91 13.89
C SER A 59 1.56 -10.83 13.02
N ALA A 60 1.85 -12.06 13.47
CA ALA A 60 2.61 -13.04 12.68
C ALA A 60 1.90 -13.46 11.37
N LYS A 61 0.57 -13.62 11.40
CA LYS A 61 -0.22 -13.97 10.21
C LYS A 61 -0.35 -12.76 9.28
N GLN A 62 -0.51 -11.57 9.84
CA GLN A 62 -0.50 -10.33 9.08
C GLN A 62 0.85 -10.11 8.38
N LEU A 63 1.97 -10.29 9.11
CA LEU A 63 3.32 -10.19 8.56
C LEU A 63 3.53 -11.17 7.41
N ARG A 64 3.13 -12.44 7.57
CA ARG A 64 3.29 -13.45 6.53
C ARG A 64 2.48 -13.13 5.28
N SER A 65 1.20 -12.75 5.44
CA SER A 65 0.32 -12.40 4.32
C SER A 65 0.77 -11.12 3.61
N PHE A 66 1.19 -10.10 4.35
CA PHE A 66 1.72 -8.86 3.78
C PHE A 66 3.07 -9.07 3.08
N SER A 67 3.98 -9.86 3.68
CA SER A 67 5.25 -10.22 3.04
C SER A 67 5.03 -10.96 1.73
N ASN A 68 4.05 -11.88 1.69
CA ASN A 68 3.68 -12.59 0.47
C ASN A 68 3.24 -11.63 -0.64
N LEU A 69 2.29 -10.73 -0.33
CA LEU A 69 1.78 -9.72 -1.26
C LEU A 69 2.89 -8.82 -1.80
N VAL A 70 3.73 -8.29 -0.92
CA VAL A 70 4.82 -7.39 -1.30
C VAL A 70 5.88 -8.13 -2.11
N GLY A 71 6.26 -9.34 -1.71
CA GLY A 71 7.20 -10.17 -2.46
C GLY A 71 6.74 -10.43 -3.89
N MET A 72 5.46 -10.81 -4.08
CA MET A 72 4.86 -10.95 -5.41
C MET A 72 4.91 -9.64 -6.21
N ARG A 73 4.64 -8.49 -5.56
CA ARG A 73 4.64 -7.20 -6.25
C ARG A 73 6.05 -6.75 -6.63
N LEU A 74 7.06 -7.08 -5.84
CA LEU A 74 8.46 -6.73 -6.08
C LEU A 74 9.17 -7.73 -7.00
N GLY A 75 8.57 -8.90 -7.26
CA GLY A 75 9.25 -10.01 -7.93
C GLY A 75 10.30 -10.68 -7.04
N ASP A 76 10.18 -10.52 -5.72
CA ASP A 76 11.05 -11.13 -4.73
C ASP A 76 10.43 -12.47 -4.27
N GLU A 77 10.82 -13.55 -4.94
CA GLU A 77 10.28 -14.90 -4.71
C GLU A 77 10.56 -15.42 -3.30
N ASP A 78 11.74 -15.10 -2.75
CA ASP A 78 12.12 -15.51 -1.40
C ASP A 78 11.25 -14.81 -0.36
N LEU A 79 11.04 -13.49 -0.50
CA LEU A 79 10.15 -12.76 0.38
C LEU A 79 8.71 -13.27 0.25
N ALA A 80 8.26 -13.53 -0.98
CA ALA A 80 6.92 -14.03 -1.23
C ALA A 80 6.68 -15.40 -0.57
N ARG A 81 7.67 -16.29 -0.63
CA ARG A 81 7.56 -17.67 -0.17
C ARG A 81 7.82 -17.84 1.32
N PHE A 82 8.89 -17.23 1.83
CA PHE A 82 9.35 -17.47 3.20
C PHE A 82 8.85 -16.40 4.17
N GLY A 83 8.55 -15.20 3.66
CA GLY A 83 8.17 -14.04 4.47
C GLY A 83 9.36 -13.35 5.12
N SER A 84 9.06 -12.40 6.00
CA SER A 84 10.04 -11.73 6.85
C SER A 84 9.99 -12.24 8.29
N VAL A 85 11.08 -12.09 9.03
CA VAL A 85 11.18 -12.44 10.46
C VAL A 85 10.39 -11.48 11.35
N ASP A 86 10.36 -10.20 10.98
CA ASP A 86 9.59 -9.14 11.63
C ASP A 86 9.26 -8.01 10.63
N TRP A 87 8.51 -7.01 11.11
CA TRP A 87 8.11 -5.85 10.32
C TRP A 87 9.29 -4.96 9.93
N GLU A 88 10.28 -4.79 10.81
CA GLU A 88 11.44 -3.94 10.55
C GLU A 88 12.27 -4.50 9.40
N SER A 89 12.56 -5.81 9.44
CA SER A 89 13.27 -6.54 8.39
C SER A 89 12.52 -6.48 7.07
N LEU A 90 11.18 -6.52 7.11
CA LEU A 90 10.35 -6.39 5.91
C LEU A 90 10.50 -4.99 5.30
N PHE A 91 10.31 -3.93 6.09
CA PHE A 91 10.42 -2.55 5.60
C PHE A 91 11.84 -2.20 5.16
N LEU A 92 12.87 -2.73 5.82
CA LEU A 92 14.26 -2.59 5.39
C LEU A 92 14.53 -3.29 4.05
N ARG A 93 13.90 -4.45 3.82
CA ARG A 93 14.01 -5.15 2.53
C ARG A 93 13.30 -4.37 1.41
N ILE A 94 12.11 -3.83 1.70
CA ILE A 94 11.36 -2.98 0.76
C ILE A 94 12.17 -1.72 0.39
N SER A 95 12.80 -1.07 1.36
CA SER A 95 13.57 0.16 1.11
C SER A 95 14.83 -0.06 0.26
N LYS A 96 15.35 -1.29 0.24
CA LYS A 96 16.51 -1.69 -0.57
C LYS A 96 16.14 -2.30 -1.93
N ALA A 97 14.86 -2.56 -2.18
CA ALA A 97 14.43 -3.17 -3.43
C ALA A 97 14.65 -2.21 -4.61
N GLU A 98 15.19 -2.72 -5.72
CA GLU A 98 15.26 -1.96 -6.96
C GLU A 98 13.86 -1.87 -7.58
N LEU A 99 13.24 -0.70 -7.43
CA LEU A 99 11.89 -0.46 -7.96
C LEU A 99 11.97 0.10 -9.37
N LYS A 100 11.37 -0.61 -10.35
CA LYS A 100 11.20 -0.09 -11.72
C LYS A 100 10.32 1.17 -11.76
N SER A 101 9.45 1.33 -10.77
CA SER A 101 8.50 2.43 -10.60
C SER A 101 8.11 2.52 -9.13
N ARG A 102 7.69 3.71 -8.69
CA ARG A 102 7.32 3.97 -7.30
C ARG A 102 6.25 2.99 -6.81
N LEU A 103 6.53 2.32 -5.69
CA LEU A 103 5.57 1.45 -5.00
C LEU A 103 4.62 2.29 -4.14
N VAL A 104 3.34 1.91 -4.14
CA VAL A 104 2.25 2.49 -3.34
C VAL A 104 1.51 1.40 -2.57
#